data_AF-A0A957LN23-F1
#
_entry.id   AF-A0A957LN23-F1
#
_cell.length_a   1.000
_cell.length_b   1.000
_cell.length_c   1.000
_cell.angle_alpha   90.00
_cell.angle_beta   90.00
_cell.angle_gamma   90.00
#
_symmetry.space_group_name_H-M   'P 1'
#
loop_
_entity.id
_entity.type
_entity.pdbx_description
1 polymer ?
#
loop_
_entity_poly.entity_id
_entity_poly.type
_entity_poly.pdbx_seq_one_letter_code
_entity_poly.pdbx_strand_id
1 'polypeptide(L)'
;MRIWLIGADQAGTAALQQLRKNPDIEVVVSDAIEKPRAVEKRVIARVDYVESVTPANINQLARRVRPDIILIDRGALQRAFSRLSEGFAFAESIQNEIAAASDIPCITL
;
A
#
# COMPACT_ATOMS: atom_id res chain seq x y z
N MET A 1 11.35 -10.79 8.32
CA MET A 1 10.22 -10.87 7.37
C MET A 1 10.06 -9.50 6.73
N ARG A 2 9.85 -9.42 5.41
CA ARG A 2 9.71 -8.16 4.68
C ARG A 2 8.28 -7.98 4.18
N ILE A 3 7.63 -6.90 4.64
CA ILE A 3 6.26 -6.55 4.25
C ILE A 3 6.32 -5.36 3.32
N TRP A 4 5.62 -5.43 2.20
CA TRP A 4 5.40 -4.28 1.34
C TRP A 4 4.00 -3.71 1.59
N LEU A 5 3.95 -2.50 2.15
CA LEU A 5 2.70 -1.76 2.35
C LEU A 5 2.47 -0.81 1.18
N ILE A 6 1.42 -1.08 0.40
CA ILE A 6 0.95 -0.26 -0.71
C ILE A 6 -0.19 0.61 -0.22
N GLY A 7 0.04 1.92 -0.22
CA GLY A 7 -0.86 2.91 0.37
C GLY A 7 -0.67 3.00 1.89
N ALA A 8 -0.42 4.21 2.37
CA ALA A 8 -0.21 4.48 3.79
C ALA A 8 -1.20 5.54 4.31
N ASP A 9 -2.48 5.33 4.00
CA ASP A 9 -3.58 6.16 4.47
C ASP A 9 -4.11 5.60 5.81
N GLN A 10 -5.43 5.56 6.04
CA GLN A 10 -5.97 5.24 7.36
C GLN A 10 -5.61 3.82 7.83
N ALA A 11 -5.92 2.80 7.03
CA ALA A 11 -5.71 1.42 7.41
C ALA A 11 -4.22 1.05 7.36
N GLY A 12 -3.49 1.54 6.35
CA GLY A 12 -2.05 1.35 6.21
C GLY A 12 -1.27 2.00 7.35
N THR A 13 -1.64 3.21 7.79
CA THR A 13 -1.02 3.85 8.96
C THR A 13 -1.24 3.01 10.22
N ALA A 14 -2.44 2.48 10.44
CA ALA A 14 -2.74 1.66 11.61
C ALA A 14 -1.95 0.34 11.59
N ALA A 15 -1.89 -0.33 10.44
CA ALA A 15 -1.09 -1.54 10.25
C ALA A 15 0.40 -1.27 10.52
N LEU A 16 0.95 -0.20 9.95
CA LEU A 16 2.35 0.20 10.13
C LEU A 16 2.71 0.41 11.61
N GLN A 17 1.83 1.05 12.39
CA GLN A 17 2.02 1.22 13.84
C GLN A 17 2.08 -0.11 14.60
N GLN A 18 1.30 -1.11 14.18
CA GLN A 18 1.34 -2.44 14.82
C GLN A 18 2.60 -3.22 14.40
N LEU A 19 2.92 -3.22 13.10
CA LEU A 19 4.07 -3.96 12.57
C LEU A 19 5.39 -3.48 13.18
N ARG A 20 5.55 -2.17 13.39
CA ARG A 20 6.75 -1.58 14.01
C ARG A 20 6.99 -2.00 15.45
N LYS A 21 6.03 -2.64 16.12
CA LYS A 21 6.24 -3.20 17.47
C LYS A 21 7.17 -4.41 17.45
N ASN A 22 7.34 -5.06 16.30
CA ASN A 22 8.27 -6.16 16.11
C ASN A 22 9.47 -5.68 15.26
N PRO A 23 10.69 -5.61 15.82
CA PRO A 23 11.87 -5.15 15.09
C PRO A 23 12.35 -6.12 13.99
N ASP A 24 11.91 -7.38 14.02
CA ASP A 24 12.30 -8.38 13.00
C ASP A 24 11.45 -8.29 11.71
N ILE A 25 10.48 -7.36 11.69
CA ILE A 25 9.66 -7.06 10.53
C ILE A 25 10.18 -5.78 9.87
N GLU A 26 10.69 -5.93 8.65
CA GLU A 26 11.00 -4.81 7.79
C GLU A 26 9.74 -4.42 7.01
N VAL A 27 9.32 -3.16 7.08
CA VAL A 27 8.20 -2.65 6.29
C VAL A 27 8.71 -1.66 5.26
N VAL A 28 8.48 -1.96 3.99
CA VAL A 28 8.72 -1.06 2.86
C VAL A 28 7.39 -0.42 2.49
N VAL A 29 7.35 0.91 2.39
CA VAL A 29 6.13 1.67 2.11
C VAL A 29 6.19 2.30 0.73
N SER A 30 5.18 2.04 -0.08
CA SER A 30 4.95 2.73 -1.35
C SER A 30 3.61 3.42 -1.35
N ASP A 31 3.57 4.64 -1.87
CA ASP A 31 2.34 5.41 -2.04
C ASP A 31 2.40 6.22 -3.34
N ALA A 32 1.25 6.59 -3.88
CA ALA A 32 1.17 7.42 -5.09
C ALA A 32 1.59 8.87 -4.82
N ILE A 33 1.63 9.30 -3.55
CA ILE A 33 2.06 10.64 -3.13
C ILE A 33 3.20 10.59 -2.12
N GLU A 34 4.00 11.66 -2.05
CA GLU A 34 5.14 11.77 -1.12
C GLU A 34 4.73 11.83 0.36
N LYS A 35 3.58 12.44 0.64
CA LYS A 35 3.11 12.75 2.00
C LYS A 35 1.75 12.11 2.28
N PRO A 36 1.65 10.77 2.32
CA PRO A 36 0.44 10.10 2.77
C PRO A 36 0.25 10.28 4.28
N ARG A 37 -0.89 9.86 4.79
CA ARG A 37 -1.30 10.05 6.19
C ARG A 37 -0.25 9.55 7.19
N ALA A 38 0.44 8.45 6.89
CA ALA A 38 1.51 7.93 7.74
C ALA A 38 2.70 8.90 7.89
N VAL A 39 3.04 9.65 6.83
CA VAL A 39 4.07 10.70 6.87
C VAL A 39 3.55 11.92 7.62
N GLU A 40 2.32 12.36 7.33
CA GLU A 40 1.70 13.51 8.01
C GLU A 40 1.60 13.30 9.54
N LYS A 41 1.25 12.09 9.96
CA LYS A 41 1.20 11.67 11.37
C LYS A 41 2.56 11.32 11.97
N ARG A 42 3.65 11.48 11.20
CA ARG A 42 5.04 11.18 11.61
C ARG A 42 5.21 9.72 12.08
N VAL A 43 4.41 8.80 11.56
CA VAL A 43 4.61 7.35 11.76
C VAL A 43 5.81 6.87 10.96
N ILE A 44 6.09 7.49 9.82
CA ILE A 44 7.33 7.36 9.05
C ILE A 44 7.81 8.74 8.65
N ALA A 45 9.11 8.90 8.42
CA ALA A 45 9.68 10.17 7.98
C ALA A 45 9.36 10.47 6.50
N ARG A 46 9.35 9.42 5.68
CA ARG A 46 9.05 9.44 4.24
C ARG A 46 8.60 8.05 3.79
N VAL A 47 7.95 7.98 2.64
CA VAL A 47 7.75 6.72 1.92
C VAL A 47 9.07 6.26 1.31
N ASP A 48 9.23 4.95 1.09
CA ASP A 48 10.41 4.39 0.43
C ASP A 48 10.34 4.57 -1.08
N TYR A 49 9.12 4.47 -1.64
CA TYR A 49 8.86 4.69 -3.06
C TYR A 49 7.61 5.54 -3.26
N VAL A 50 7.71 6.52 -4.16
CA VAL A 50 6.57 7.32 -4.63
C VAL A 50 6.15 6.75 -5.98
N GLU A 51 5.28 5.75 -5.97
CA GLU A 51 4.86 5.02 -7.17
C GLU A 51 3.41 4.58 -7.07
N SER A 52 2.69 4.75 -8.17
CA SER A 52 1.35 4.19 -8.33
C SER A 52 1.44 2.70 -8.68
N VAL A 53 0.99 1.86 -7.75
CA VAL A 53 0.93 0.41 -7.99
C VAL A 53 -0.35 0.07 -8.75
N THR A 54 -0.20 -0.77 -9.77
CA THR A 54 -1.24 -1.18 -10.70
C THR A 54 -1.15 -2.68 -10.97
N PRO A 55 -2.21 -3.32 -11.50
CA PRO A 55 -2.13 -4.73 -11.86
C PRO A 55 -1.00 -5.05 -12.85
N ALA A 56 -0.67 -4.10 -13.73
CA ALA A 56 0.36 -4.27 -14.75
C ALA A 56 1.80 -4.21 -14.20
N ASN A 57 2.04 -3.53 -13.07
CA ASN A 57 3.39 -3.32 -12.55
C ASN A 57 3.67 -4.01 -11.20
N ILE A 58 2.65 -4.55 -10.52
CA ILE A 58 2.78 -5.15 -9.17
C ILE A 58 3.93 -6.16 -9.08
N ASN A 59 4.07 -7.06 -10.04
CA ASN A 59 5.11 -8.11 -10.00
C ASN A 59 6.50 -7.57 -10.36
N GLN A 60 6.58 -6.57 -11.24
CA GLN A 60 7.85 -5.89 -11.52
C GLN A 60 8.36 -5.17 -10.26
N LEU A 61 7.47 -4.45 -9.56
CA LEU A 61 7.79 -3.75 -8.33
C LEU A 61 8.11 -4.72 -7.20
N ALA A 62 7.36 -5.82 -7.07
CA ALA A 62 7.61 -6.87 -6.10
C ALA A 62 8.99 -7.52 -6.29
N ARG A 63 9.51 -7.66 -7.51
CA ARG A 63 10.88 -8.16 -7.73
C ARG A 63 11.96 -7.21 -7.21
N ARG A 64 11.69 -5.90 -7.23
CA ARG A 64 12.59 -4.87 -6.66
C ARG A 64 12.51 -4.84 -5.15
N VAL A 65 11.30 -4.87 -4.59
CA VAL A 65 11.05 -4.81 -3.15
C VAL A 65 11.35 -6.15 -2.46
N ARG A 66 11.16 -7.27 -3.13
CA ARG A 66 11.27 -8.65 -2.60
C ARG A 66 10.51 -8.86 -1.28
N PRO A 67 9.19 -8.59 -1.22
CA PRO A 67 8.41 -8.83 -0.02
C PRO A 67 8.01 -10.30 0.13
N ASP A 68 7.82 -10.72 1.39
CA ASP A 68 7.19 -12.00 1.74
C ASP A 68 5.66 -11.91 1.63
N ILE A 69 5.11 -10.71 1.88
CA ILE A 69 3.67 -10.43 1.83
C ILE A 69 3.42 -8.96 1.46
N ILE A 70 2.31 -8.70 0.78
CA ILE A 70 1.86 -7.37 0.40
C ILE A 70 0.61 -7.00 1.20
N LEU A 71 0.64 -5.82 1.82
CA LEU A 71 -0.53 -5.20 2.43
C LEU A 71 -1.02 -4.08 1.52
N ILE A 72 -2.31 -4.05 1.21
CA ILE A 72 -2.88 -3.05 0.31
C ILE A 72 -3.92 -2.22 1.06
N ASP A 73 -3.65 -0.94 1.25
CA ASP A 73 -4.57 0.03 1.84
C ASP A 73 -5.47 0.66 0.76
N ARG A 74 -6.78 0.44 0.89
CA ARG A 74 -7.81 1.03 0.03
C ARG A 74 -7.82 2.55 0.06
N GLY A 75 -7.45 3.17 1.17
CA GLY A 75 -7.57 4.61 1.39
C GLY A 75 -6.78 5.43 0.38
N ALA A 76 -5.62 4.94 -0.07
CA ALA A 76 -4.83 5.61 -1.10
C ALA A 76 -5.57 5.66 -2.45
N LEU A 77 -6.17 4.54 -2.89
CA LEU A 77 -6.97 4.47 -4.11
C LEU A 77 -8.26 5.28 -3.99
N GLN A 78 -8.97 5.16 -2.87
CA GLN A 78 -10.20 5.93 -2.63
C GLN A 78 -9.95 7.44 -2.64
N ARG A 79 -8.84 7.92 -2.07
CA ARG A 79 -8.47 9.35 -2.18
C ARG A 79 -8.28 9.78 -3.62
N ALA A 80 -7.59 8.97 -4.43
CA ALA A 80 -7.35 9.27 -5.84
C ALA A 80 -8.66 9.37 -6.65
N PHE A 81 -9.66 8.55 -6.32
CA PHE A 81 -10.95 8.50 -7.04
C PHE A 81 -12.12 9.17 -6.31
N SER A 82 -11.84 9.91 -5.22
CA SER A 82 -12.85 10.54 -4.36
C SER A 82 -13.81 11.50 -5.07
N ARG A 83 -13.42 12.02 -6.25
CA ARG A 83 -14.21 12.95 -7.06
C ARG A 83 -15.10 12.27 -8.10
N LEU A 84 -14.97 10.96 -8.28
CA LEU A 84 -15.79 10.19 -9.22
C LEU A 84 -17.03 9.66 -8.51
N SER A 85 -18.18 9.79 -9.16
CA SER A 85 -19.37 9.02 -8.80
C SER A 85 -19.01 7.54 -8.82
N GLU A 86 -19.36 6.80 -7.77
CA GLU A 86 -18.99 5.39 -7.58
C GLU A 86 -17.48 5.11 -7.44
N GLY A 87 -16.66 6.13 -7.17
CA GLY A 87 -15.21 5.98 -7.00
C GLY A 87 -14.79 4.97 -5.93
N PHE A 88 -15.66 4.67 -4.95
CA PHE A 88 -15.45 3.61 -3.97
C PHE A 88 -15.47 2.21 -4.60
N ALA A 89 -16.50 1.90 -5.39
CA ALA A 89 -16.64 0.61 -6.05
C ALA A 89 -15.52 0.40 -7.08
N PHE A 90 -15.14 1.49 -7.77
CA PHE A 90 -14.00 1.47 -8.67
C PHE A 90 -12.68 1.21 -7.93
N ALA A 91 -12.42 1.91 -6.83
CA ALA A 91 -11.21 1.70 -6.03
C ALA A 91 -11.11 0.26 -5.48
N GLU A 92 -12.23 -0.32 -5.06
CA GLU A 92 -12.29 -1.73 -4.63
C GLU A 92 -12.02 -2.71 -5.78
N SER A 93 -12.62 -2.49 -6.95
CA SER A 93 -12.35 -3.30 -8.15
C SER A 93 -10.88 -3.28 -8.52
N ILE A 94 -10.26 -2.10 -8.57
CA ILE A 94 -8.83 -1.96 -8.89
C ILE A 94 -7.96 -2.65 -7.83
N GLN A 95 -8.29 -2.52 -6.55
CA GLN A 95 -7.53 -3.20 -5.50
C GLN A 95 -7.60 -4.73 -5.65
N ASN A 96 -8.78 -5.26 -5.95
CA ASN A 96 -8.97 -6.69 -6.17
C ASN A 96 -8.20 -7.17 -7.41
N GLU A 97 -8.15 -6.38 -8.48
CA GLU A 97 -7.32 -6.68 -9.66
C GLU A 97 -5.83 -6.67 -9.34
N ILE A 98 -5.35 -5.69 -8.55
CA ILE A 98 -3.94 -5.65 -8.11
C ILE A 98 -3.60 -6.90 -7.31
N ALA A 99 -4.45 -7.27 -6.35
CA ALA A 99 -4.25 -8.45 -5.52
C ALA A 99 -4.29 -9.74 -6.34
N ALA A 100 -5.25 -9.85 -7.28
CA ALA A 100 -5.39 -11.02 -8.15
C ALA A 100 -4.25 -11.18 -9.15
N ALA A 101 -3.63 -10.08 -9.59
CA ALA A 101 -2.48 -10.09 -10.48
C ALA A 101 -1.15 -10.39 -9.77
N SER A 102 -1.10 -10.35 -8.44
CA SER A 102 0.16 -10.49 -7.70
C SER A 102 0.63 -11.94 -7.58
N ASP A 103 1.91 -12.16 -7.84
CA ASP A 103 2.60 -13.42 -7.56
C ASP A 103 2.87 -13.61 -6.05
N ILE A 104 2.79 -12.52 -5.27
CA ILE A 104 3.04 -12.52 -3.82
C ILE A 104 1.70 -12.46 -3.09
N PRO A 105 1.53 -13.18 -1.96
CA PRO A 105 0.30 -13.12 -1.18
C PRO A 105 -0.07 -11.69 -0.77
N CYS A 106 -1.31 -11.32 -1.02
CA CYS A 106 -1.85 -10.00 -0.70
C CYS A 106 -2.88 -10.08 0.44
N ILE A 107 -2.85 -9.10 1.34
CA ILE A 107 -3.91 -8.83 2.31
C ILE A 107 -4.45 -7.42 2.06
N THR A 108 -5.74 -7.32 1.80
CA THR A 108 -6.45 -6.05 1.66
C THR A 108 -6.88 -5.55 3.03
N LEU A 109 -6.52 -4.30 3.37
CA LEU A 109 -6.84 -3.64 4.64
C LEU A 109 -8.10 -2.77 4.57
#